data_AF-A0A4Z0V770-F1
#
_entry.id   AF-A0A4Z0V770-F1
#
_cell.length_a   1.000
_cell.length_b   1.000
_cell.length_c   1.000
_cell.angle_alpha   90.00
_cell.angle_beta   90.00
_cell.angle_gamma   90.00
#
_symmetry.space_group_name_H-M   'P 1'
#
loop_
_entity.id
_entity.type
_entity.pdbx_description
1 polymer ?
#
loop_
_entity_poly.entity_id
_entity_poly.type
_entity_poly.pdbx_seq_one_letter_code
_entity_poly.pdbx_strand_id
1 'polypeptide(L)'
;MAFQEQDRALSACATSALWSSFHGSSLLDVDKVSAPSRITENAKKIIPQYQLNHPHRGLTPAQMASSVREDGLDPLLCNFINTSYLKALMRAYLSVGVTPVLGMSLHYADESGFLENGISKAVPIGNHAVAVTGYHISTTLPIPSFKTDDIPTILNKTYQRDIYLKSSAIDKIYVHDDEIGPFAKMEFLNEYWQHIKTRWYMYRNTVEEINATVKDILLPKPHKIRISFNTVFSIIREFNSLYMKSWYDRGCRIVWDIYLTTVNDFKKEISLRDKVYFNSEMHKIDILTLNLPRYLWRVDGYMINGSDNNNLNSINFTLLFDATDIENSDIFICGIHYDLLSRIDIFLSVLNPLSELNAQKISKFSQSLRIAKEYSDLLAQKIIY
;
A
#
# COMPACT_ATOMS: atom_id res chain seq x y z
N MET A 1 17.25 -8.40 4.04
CA MET A 1 16.69 -9.29 3.01
C MET A 1 17.85 -10.09 2.42
N ALA A 2 17.69 -11.40 2.25
CA ALA A 2 18.72 -12.24 1.65
C ALA A 2 18.79 -11.99 0.12
N PHE A 3 19.96 -12.22 -0.48
CA PHE A 3 20.17 -12.06 -1.92
C PHE A 3 20.24 -13.44 -2.57
N GLN A 4 19.46 -13.62 -3.64
CA GLN A 4 19.50 -14.81 -4.47
C GLN A 4 19.74 -14.39 -5.93
N GLU A 5 20.87 -14.81 -6.49
CA GLU A 5 21.15 -14.71 -7.93
C GLU A 5 20.34 -15.77 -8.69
N GLN A 6 20.04 -15.45 -9.95
CA GLN A 6 19.28 -16.30 -10.86
C GLN A 6 19.92 -17.68 -11.05
N ASP A 7 19.15 -18.75 -10.81
CA ASP A 7 19.50 -20.09 -11.32
C ASP A 7 18.94 -20.27 -12.74
N ARG A 8 19.84 -20.38 -13.74
CA ARG A 8 19.49 -20.55 -15.15
C ARG A 8 18.70 -21.84 -15.45
N ALA A 9 18.70 -22.82 -14.55
CA ALA A 9 17.93 -24.05 -14.69
C ALA A 9 16.46 -23.93 -14.24
N LEU A 10 16.10 -22.85 -13.54
CA LEU A 10 14.76 -22.63 -12.95
C LEU A 10 13.98 -21.50 -13.67
N SER A 11 12.69 -21.34 -13.34
CA SER A 11 11.88 -20.22 -13.84
C SER A 11 12.29 -18.93 -13.12
N ALA A 12 13.29 -18.28 -13.70
CA ALA A 12 14.43 -17.79 -12.95
C ALA A 12 14.17 -16.52 -12.11
N CYS A 13 13.83 -15.38 -12.73
CA CYS A 13 13.57 -14.13 -12.00
C CYS A 13 12.32 -14.18 -11.11
N ALA A 14 11.23 -14.78 -11.60
CA ALA A 14 10.00 -14.91 -10.82
C ALA A 14 10.18 -15.78 -9.56
N THR A 15 11.01 -16.81 -9.65
CA THR A 15 11.36 -17.65 -8.50
C THR A 15 12.22 -16.88 -7.50
N SER A 16 13.26 -16.19 -7.97
CA SER A 16 14.13 -15.36 -7.12
C SER A 16 13.32 -14.25 -6.43
N ALA A 17 12.42 -13.59 -7.16
CA ALA A 17 11.54 -12.55 -6.61
C ALA A 17 10.58 -13.10 -5.55
N LEU A 18 9.94 -14.26 -5.78
CA LEU A 18 9.10 -14.91 -4.76
C LEU A 18 9.92 -15.30 -3.53
N TRP A 19 11.08 -15.92 -3.73
CA TRP A 19 11.97 -16.33 -2.65
C TRP A 19 12.42 -15.14 -1.80
N SER A 20 12.85 -14.06 -2.44
CA SER A 20 13.24 -12.81 -1.79
C SER A 20 12.07 -12.15 -1.07
N SER A 21 10.87 -12.22 -1.65
CA SER A 21 9.63 -11.73 -1.02
C SER A 21 9.28 -12.52 0.24
N PHE A 22 9.40 -13.86 0.21
CA PHE A 22 9.15 -14.70 1.38
C PHE A 22 10.17 -14.48 2.49
N HIS A 23 11.46 -14.33 2.15
CA HIS A 23 12.52 -13.99 3.12
C HIS A 23 12.44 -12.53 3.60
N GLY A 24 11.90 -11.64 2.78
CA GLY A 24 11.61 -10.25 3.12
C GLY A 24 10.44 -10.11 4.10
N SER A 25 9.60 -11.14 4.15
CA SER A 25 8.41 -11.15 4.98
C SER A 25 8.74 -11.47 6.42
N SER A 26 8.56 -10.49 7.31
CA SER A 26 8.61 -10.69 8.77
C SER A 26 7.51 -11.61 9.30
N LEU A 27 6.59 -12.03 8.42
CA LEU A 27 5.40 -12.81 8.73
C LEU A 27 5.63 -14.32 8.56
N LEU A 28 6.70 -14.69 7.84
CA LEU A 28 7.14 -16.06 7.70
C LEU A 28 8.33 -16.34 8.61
N ASP A 29 8.35 -17.56 9.11
CA ASP A 29 9.55 -18.12 9.72
C ASP A 29 10.54 -18.44 8.60
N VAL A 30 11.75 -17.88 8.67
CA VAL A 30 12.76 -17.99 7.60
C VAL A 30 13.10 -19.46 7.33
N ASP A 31 13.10 -20.30 8.37
CA ASP A 31 13.37 -21.73 8.27
C ASP A 31 12.27 -22.50 7.52
N LYS A 32 11.10 -21.89 7.33
CA LYS A 32 9.95 -22.48 6.62
C LYS A 32 9.79 -21.99 5.20
N VAL A 33 10.64 -21.06 4.74
CA VAL A 33 10.58 -20.58 3.37
C VAL A 33 11.08 -21.67 2.42
N SER A 34 10.27 -22.01 1.43
CA SER A 34 10.64 -22.98 0.40
C SER A 34 11.91 -22.58 -0.34
N ALA A 35 12.76 -23.56 -0.65
CA ALA A 35 13.90 -23.37 -1.54
C ALA A 35 13.45 -22.96 -2.96
N PRO A 36 14.27 -22.25 -3.75
CA PRO A 36 13.91 -21.82 -5.11
C PRO A 36 13.38 -22.92 -6.02
N SER A 37 13.99 -24.11 -5.98
CA SER A 37 13.54 -25.28 -6.75
C SER A 37 12.12 -25.71 -6.36
N ARG A 38 11.81 -25.71 -5.06
CA ARG A 38 10.48 -26.05 -4.53
C ARG A 38 9.43 -24.98 -4.87
N ILE A 39 9.80 -23.70 -4.86
CA ILE A 39 8.95 -22.59 -5.33
C ILE A 39 8.58 -22.81 -6.81
N THR A 40 9.56 -23.12 -7.66
CA THR A 40 9.31 -23.43 -9.08
C THR A 40 8.40 -24.65 -9.23
N GLU A 41 8.65 -25.73 -8.47
CA GLU A 41 7.84 -26.94 -8.50
C GLU A 41 6.37 -26.65 -8.10
N ASN A 42 6.17 -25.92 -6.99
CA ASN A 42 4.87 -25.50 -6.49
C ASN A 42 4.12 -24.64 -7.52
N ALA A 43 4.80 -23.70 -8.17
CA ALA A 43 4.22 -22.86 -9.21
C ALA A 43 3.76 -23.67 -10.44
N LYS A 44 4.47 -24.75 -10.77
CA LYS A 44 4.19 -25.61 -11.93
C LYS A 44 3.07 -26.63 -11.70
N LYS A 45 2.57 -26.80 -10.47
CA LYS A 45 1.43 -27.70 -10.16
C LYS A 45 0.15 -27.36 -10.95
N ILE A 46 -0.03 -26.10 -11.33
CA ILE A 46 -1.23 -25.61 -12.03
C ILE A 46 -1.09 -25.56 -13.56
N ILE A 47 -0.08 -26.22 -14.15
CA ILE A 47 0.08 -26.26 -15.61
C ILE A 47 -1.08 -27.08 -16.24
N PRO A 48 -1.89 -26.50 -17.15
CA PRO A 48 -2.81 -27.28 -17.96
C PRO A 48 -2.03 -28.30 -18.79
N GLN A 49 -2.51 -29.54 -18.91
CA GLN A 49 -1.80 -30.65 -19.59
C GLN A 49 -1.27 -30.30 -21.00
N TYR A 50 -1.87 -29.34 -21.71
CA TYR A 50 -1.44 -28.89 -23.03
C TYR A 50 -0.24 -27.93 -23.06
N GLN A 51 0.23 -27.40 -21.92
CA GLN A 51 1.36 -26.47 -21.81
C GLN A 51 2.66 -27.12 -21.27
N LEU A 52 2.66 -28.44 -21.06
CA LEU A 52 3.81 -29.22 -20.56
C LEU A 52 5.08 -29.11 -21.44
N ASN A 53 4.96 -28.64 -22.68
CA ASN A 53 6.07 -28.62 -23.65
C ASN A 53 6.97 -27.38 -23.61
N HIS A 54 6.79 -26.44 -22.68
CA HIS A 54 7.62 -25.23 -22.62
C HIS A 54 8.30 -25.02 -21.25
N PRO A 55 9.29 -25.85 -20.91
CA PRO A 55 9.99 -25.81 -19.61
C PRO A 55 10.80 -24.53 -19.35
N HIS A 56 11.01 -23.68 -20.37
CA HIS A 56 11.94 -22.53 -20.34
C HIS A 56 11.29 -21.14 -20.32
N ARG A 57 9.96 -21.04 -20.21
CA ARG A 57 9.30 -19.73 -20.03
C ARG A 57 9.11 -19.50 -18.52
N GLY A 58 9.36 -18.28 -18.05
CA GLY A 58 9.19 -17.89 -16.64
C GLY A 58 7.78 -18.18 -16.08
N LEU A 59 7.53 -17.82 -14.82
CA LEU A 59 6.22 -18.08 -14.20
C LEU A 59 5.18 -17.04 -14.62
N THR A 60 3.95 -17.48 -14.88
CA THR A 60 2.79 -16.58 -15.05
C THR A 60 2.31 -16.06 -13.68
N PRO A 61 1.56 -14.94 -13.62
CA PRO A 61 1.00 -14.44 -12.36
C PRO A 61 0.15 -15.48 -11.61
N ALA A 62 -0.59 -16.32 -12.34
CA ALA A 62 -1.37 -17.41 -11.75
C ALA A 62 -0.47 -18.50 -11.13
N GLN A 63 0.64 -18.84 -11.78
CA GLN A 63 1.62 -19.81 -11.27
C GLN A 63 2.33 -19.27 -10.02
N MET A 64 2.71 -18.00 -10.04
CA MET A 64 3.29 -17.33 -8.87
C MET A 64 2.31 -17.33 -7.70
N ALA A 65 1.05 -16.95 -7.93
CA ALA A 65 -0.01 -17.01 -6.92
C ALA A 65 -0.22 -18.43 -6.37
N SER A 66 -0.08 -19.46 -7.21
CA SER A 66 -0.13 -20.85 -6.72
C SER A 66 1.01 -21.18 -5.78
N SER A 67 2.25 -20.76 -6.08
CA SER A 67 3.37 -20.96 -5.16
C SER A 67 3.14 -20.28 -3.81
N VAL A 68 2.63 -19.04 -3.82
CA VAL A 68 2.29 -18.31 -2.59
C VAL A 68 1.32 -19.11 -1.70
N ARG A 69 0.31 -19.76 -2.29
CA ARG A 69 -0.63 -20.62 -1.55
C ARG A 69 0.04 -21.85 -0.95
N GLU A 70 0.92 -22.49 -1.70
CA GLU A 70 1.65 -23.68 -1.25
C GLU A 70 2.61 -23.36 -0.08
N ASP A 71 3.11 -22.12 -0.01
CA ASP A 71 3.93 -21.62 1.10
C ASP A 71 3.08 -21.08 2.27
N GLY A 72 1.77 -21.37 2.29
CA GLY A 72 0.88 -21.07 3.43
C GLY A 72 0.41 -19.62 3.52
N LEU A 73 0.64 -18.84 2.48
CA LEU A 73 0.19 -17.45 2.35
C LEU A 73 -1.01 -17.34 1.42
N ASP A 74 -1.66 -16.19 1.43
CA ASP A 74 -2.79 -15.86 0.57
C ASP A 74 -2.34 -14.86 -0.52
N PRO A 75 -2.37 -15.24 -1.80
CA PRO A 75 -1.97 -14.34 -2.89
C PRO A 75 -3.05 -13.32 -3.18
N LEU A 76 -2.73 -12.05 -3.01
CA LEU A 76 -3.52 -10.95 -3.57
C LEU A 76 -2.86 -10.48 -4.86
N LEU A 77 -3.49 -10.81 -6.00
CA LEU A 77 -3.06 -10.34 -7.32
C LEU A 77 -3.85 -9.07 -7.68
N CYS A 78 -3.12 -8.00 -7.97
CA CYS A 78 -3.68 -6.72 -8.39
C CYS A 78 -3.08 -6.31 -9.73
N ASN A 79 -3.91 -5.75 -10.60
CA ASN A 79 -3.44 -5.09 -11.82
C ASN A 79 -2.92 -3.69 -11.46
N PHE A 80 -1.98 -3.17 -12.25
CA PHE A 80 -1.64 -1.76 -12.18
C PHE A 80 -2.85 -0.90 -12.58
N ILE A 81 -3.18 0.08 -11.74
CA ILE A 81 -4.22 1.08 -12.01
C ILE A 81 -3.55 2.40 -12.38
N ASN A 82 -2.82 2.98 -11.43
CA ASN A 82 -2.00 4.16 -11.61
C ASN A 82 -0.85 4.17 -10.58
N THR A 83 0.09 5.10 -10.74
CA THR A 83 1.27 5.21 -9.88
C THR A 83 0.90 5.58 -8.44
N SER A 84 -0.08 6.47 -8.23
CA SER A 84 -0.61 6.77 -6.89
C SER A 84 -1.05 5.51 -6.15
N TYR A 85 -1.84 4.67 -6.80
CA TYR A 85 -2.36 3.42 -6.24
C TYR A 85 -1.24 2.43 -5.92
N LEU A 86 -0.28 2.24 -6.83
CA LEU A 86 0.89 1.39 -6.59
C LEU A 86 1.68 1.87 -5.37
N LYS A 87 1.94 3.18 -5.24
CA LYS A 87 2.61 3.77 -4.07
C LYS A 87 1.84 3.51 -2.77
N ALA A 88 0.52 3.64 -2.80
CA ALA A 88 -0.31 3.37 -1.62
C ALA A 88 -0.32 1.89 -1.23
N LEU A 89 -0.39 0.97 -2.19
CA LEU A 89 -0.24 -0.47 -1.91
C LEU A 89 1.13 -0.78 -1.30
N MET A 90 2.21 -0.23 -1.84
CA MET A 90 3.56 -0.40 -1.30
C MET A 90 3.65 0.10 0.14
N ARG A 91 3.19 1.33 0.42
CA ARG A 91 3.12 1.89 1.78
C ARG A 91 2.31 0.98 2.70
N ALA A 92 1.15 0.53 2.23
CA ALA A 92 0.19 -0.20 3.04
C ALA A 92 0.72 -1.54 3.54
N TYR A 93 1.31 -2.33 2.63
CA TYR A 93 1.67 -3.72 2.90
C TYR A 93 3.11 -3.90 3.40
N LEU A 94 4.07 -3.11 2.92
CA LEU A 94 5.46 -3.19 3.41
C LEU A 94 5.58 -2.83 4.90
N SER A 95 4.67 -2.00 5.42
CA SER A 95 4.65 -1.59 6.83
C SER A 95 4.46 -2.75 7.81
N VAL A 96 3.86 -3.86 7.37
CA VAL A 96 3.71 -5.10 8.17
C VAL A 96 4.62 -6.23 7.65
N GLY A 97 5.56 -5.90 6.75
CA GLY A 97 6.48 -6.86 6.15
C GLY A 97 5.90 -7.67 4.99
N VAL A 98 4.71 -7.38 4.47
CA VAL A 98 4.27 -8.04 3.22
C VAL A 98 5.05 -7.44 2.05
N THR A 99 6.01 -8.17 1.50
CA THR A 99 6.90 -7.74 0.42
C THR A 99 6.24 -7.96 -0.96
N PRO A 100 5.81 -6.91 -1.69
CA PRO A 100 5.20 -7.06 -3.01
C PRO A 100 6.18 -7.61 -4.05
N VAL A 101 5.68 -8.41 -4.97
CA VAL A 101 6.39 -8.81 -6.19
C VAL A 101 5.78 -8.10 -7.39
N LEU A 102 6.60 -7.41 -8.18
CA LEU A 102 6.16 -6.71 -9.39
C LEU A 102 6.51 -7.56 -10.61
N GLY A 103 5.50 -7.89 -11.41
CA GLY A 103 5.67 -8.38 -12.77
C GLY A 103 5.74 -7.19 -13.73
N MET A 104 6.76 -7.14 -14.58
CA MET A 104 7.02 -6.01 -15.47
C MET A 104 7.48 -6.45 -16.86
N SER A 105 7.45 -5.53 -17.81
CA SER A 105 8.23 -5.65 -19.05
C SER A 105 9.32 -4.59 -19.11
N LEU A 106 10.51 -5.01 -19.55
CA LEU A 106 11.66 -4.14 -19.74
C LEU A 106 11.65 -3.58 -21.17
N HIS A 107 12.01 -2.31 -21.31
CA HIS A 107 12.06 -1.59 -22.58
C HIS A 107 13.26 -0.65 -22.60
N TYR A 108 13.73 -0.29 -23.78
CA TYR A 108 14.74 0.76 -23.89
C TYR A 108 14.15 2.11 -23.49
N ALA A 109 14.91 2.93 -22.77
CA ALA A 109 14.47 4.27 -22.39
C ALA A 109 14.27 5.18 -23.61
N ASP A 110 15.09 4.99 -24.63
CA ASP A 110 14.88 5.53 -25.97
C ASP A 110 14.39 4.41 -26.89
N GLU A 111 13.08 4.43 -27.16
CA GLU A 111 12.42 3.46 -28.04
C GLU A 111 12.63 3.80 -29.53
N SER A 112 13.34 4.89 -29.86
CA SER A 112 13.57 5.29 -31.24
C SER A 112 14.68 4.48 -31.92
N GLY A 113 14.42 4.06 -33.15
CA GLY A 113 15.39 3.34 -33.98
C GLY A 113 15.37 1.81 -33.83
N PHE A 114 16.48 1.20 -34.19
CA PHE A 114 16.64 -0.25 -34.34
C PHE A 114 17.95 -0.73 -33.71
N LEU A 115 17.94 -1.96 -33.21
CA LEU A 115 19.12 -2.70 -32.78
C LEU A 115 19.94 -3.14 -34.02
N GLU A 116 21.19 -3.55 -33.81
CA GLU A 116 22.09 -4.03 -34.89
C GLU A 116 21.50 -5.20 -35.70
N ASN A 117 20.64 -6.00 -35.07
CA ASN A 117 19.94 -7.12 -35.70
C ASN A 117 18.64 -6.72 -36.42
N GLY A 118 18.35 -5.42 -36.56
CA GLY A 118 17.19 -4.88 -37.27
C GLY A 118 15.88 -4.88 -36.47
N ILE A 119 15.88 -5.30 -35.20
CA ILE A 119 14.69 -5.26 -34.34
C ILE A 119 14.48 -3.84 -33.81
N SER A 120 13.26 -3.32 -33.88
CA SER A 120 12.93 -1.99 -33.34
C SER A 120 13.10 -1.94 -31.82
N LYS A 121 13.64 -0.82 -31.31
CA LYS A 121 13.78 -0.58 -29.87
C LYS A 121 12.46 -0.36 -29.14
N ALA A 122 11.38 -0.09 -29.87
CA ALA A 122 10.02 -0.05 -29.32
C ALA A 122 9.47 -1.45 -28.96
N VAL A 123 10.14 -2.52 -29.39
CA VAL A 123 9.77 -3.88 -28.99
C VAL A 123 10.28 -4.13 -27.56
N PRO A 124 9.44 -4.63 -26.64
CA PRO A 124 9.86 -4.95 -25.29
C PRO A 124 11.05 -5.92 -25.28
N ILE A 125 12.04 -5.65 -24.43
CA ILE A 125 13.25 -6.48 -24.24
C ILE A 125 12.86 -7.86 -23.71
N GLY A 126 11.90 -7.90 -22.79
CA GLY A 126 11.42 -9.12 -22.14
C GLY A 126 10.51 -8.82 -20.95
N ASN A 127 9.90 -9.87 -20.39
CA ASN A 127 9.20 -9.77 -19.11
C ASN A 127 10.19 -10.07 -17.97
N HIS A 128 9.94 -9.46 -16.82
CA HIS A 128 10.77 -9.59 -15.64
C HIS A 128 9.95 -9.56 -14.35
N ALA A 129 10.53 -10.03 -13.24
CA ALA A 129 9.89 -10.02 -11.94
C ALA A 129 10.89 -9.64 -10.84
N VAL A 130 10.49 -8.73 -9.94
CA VAL A 130 11.33 -8.24 -8.83
C VAL A 130 10.55 -8.15 -7.52
N ALA A 131 11.22 -8.29 -6.39
CA ALA A 131 10.61 -8.10 -5.07
C ALA A 131 10.87 -6.68 -4.55
N VAL A 132 9.85 -5.96 -4.12
CA VAL A 132 10.01 -4.59 -3.59
C VAL A 132 10.49 -4.64 -2.14
N THR A 133 11.69 -4.14 -1.88
CA THR A 133 12.34 -4.22 -0.56
C THR A 133 12.11 -2.99 0.30
N GLY A 134 11.75 -1.87 -0.32
CA GLY A 134 11.46 -0.63 0.37
C GLY A 134 11.12 0.52 -0.56
N TYR A 135 10.92 1.69 0.02
CA TYR A 135 10.65 2.92 -0.70
C TYR A 135 11.22 4.12 0.08
N HIS A 136 11.29 5.26 -0.59
CA HIS A 136 11.63 6.52 0.04
C HIS A 136 10.47 7.49 -0.12
N ILE A 137 10.13 8.15 0.98
CA ILE A 137 9.15 9.23 1.01
C ILE A 137 9.94 10.54 0.89
N SER A 138 9.71 11.26 -0.20
CA SER A 138 10.30 12.58 -0.38
C SER A 138 9.76 13.58 0.65
N THR A 139 10.63 14.47 1.11
CA THR A 139 10.25 15.62 1.94
C THR A 139 9.80 16.82 1.11
N THR A 140 9.67 16.66 -0.22
CA THR A 140 9.19 17.73 -1.10
C THR A 140 7.75 18.12 -0.75
N LEU A 141 7.53 19.41 -0.52
CA LEU A 141 6.23 19.99 -0.28
C LEU A 141 5.87 20.96 -1.42
N PRO A 142 4.58 21.07 -1.79
CA PRO A 142 3.44 20.36 -1.21
C PRO A 142 3.40 18.88 -1.64
N ILE A 143 2.80 18.02 -0.80
CA ILE A 143 2.57 16.61 -1.15
C ILE A 143 1.69 16.56 -2.40
N PRO A 144 2.04 15.75 -3.42
CA PRO A 144 1.22 15.58 -4.62
C PRO A 144 -0.19 15.09 -4.28
N SER A 145 -1.20 15.59 -5.00
CA SER A 145 -2.57 15.07 -4.83
C SER A 145 -2.62 13.60 -5.28
N PHE A 146 -3.37 12.79 -4.54
CA PHE A 146 -3.54 11.38 -4.86
C PHE A 146 -4.55 11.22 -6.00
N LYS A 147 -4.15 10.57 -7.10
CA LYS A 147 -5.04 10.40 -8.25
C LYS A 147 -6.01 9.24 -8.06
N THR A 148 -7.30 9.54 -8.15
CA THR A 148 -8.40 8.59 -7.89
C THR A 148 -9.18 8.17 -9.13
N ASP A 149 -8.88 8.76 -10.30
CA ASP A 149 -9.73 8.69 -11.50
C ASP A 149 -10.01 7.24 -11.95
N ASP A 150 -9.01 6.38 -11.83
CA ASP A 150 -9.04 5.00 -12.31
C ASP A 150 -9.22 3.95 -11.21
N ILE A 151 -9.33 4.38 -9.93
CA ILE A 151 -9.49 3.46 -8.81
C ILE A 151 -10.97 3.07 -8.72
N PRO A 152 -11.32 1.76 -8.82
CA PRO A 152 -12.69 1.31 -8.66
C PRO A 152 -13.21 1.71 -7.28
N THR A 153 -14.21 2.58 -7.23
CA THR A 153 -14.85 2.99 -5.98
C THR A 153 -16.32 2.66 -5.95
N ILE A 154 -16.81 2.33 -4.77
CA ILE A 154 -18.20 1.94 -4.51
C ILE A 154 -19.16 3.14 -4.67
N LEU A 155 -18.65 4.38 -4.66
CA LEU A 155 -19.46 5.60 -4.77
C LEU A 155 -19.44 6.29 -6.13
N ASN A 156 -20.54 7.01 -6.41
CA ASN A 156 -20.75 7.85 -7.58
C ASN A 156 -19.61 8.85 -7.80
N LYS A 157 -19.19 9.00 -9.07
CA LYS A 157 -18.12 9.90 -9.53
C LYS A 157 -18.30 11.39 -9.17
N THR A 158 -19.49 11.79 -8.72
CA THR A 158 -19.86 13.19 -8.43
C THR A 158 -19.13 13.81 -7.24
N TYR A 159 -18.47 13.00 -6.39
CA TYR A 159 -17.66 13.47 -5.25
C TYR A 159 -16.15 13.26 -5.46
N GLN A 160 -15.66 13.46 -6.69
CA GLN A 160 -14.22 13.55 -6.96
C GLN A 160 -13.66 14.82 -6.32
N ARG A 161 -13.11 14.67 -5.12
CA ARG A 161 -12.39 15.71 -4.41
C ARG A 161 -11.00 15.18 -4.05
N ASP A 162 -10.02 16.07 -4.07
CA ASP A 162 -8.63 15.71 -3.81
C ASP A 162 -8.50 15.10 -2.42
N ILE A 163 -7.91 13.91 -2.38
CA ILE A 163 -7.41 13.29 -1.16
C ILE A 163 -5.89 13.37 -1.20
N TYR A 164 -5.27 13.61 -0.05
CA TYR A 164 -3.82 13.66 0.08
C TYR A 164 -3.39 12.45 0.88
N LEU A 165 -2.57 11.59 0.28
CA LEU A 165 -1.96 10.48 0.99
C LEU A 165 -0.48 10.76 1.19
N LYS A 166 0.07 10.38 2.34
CA LYS A 166 1.51 10.42 2.59
C LYS A 166 2.29 9.56 1.58
N SER A 167 1.67 8.48 1.10
CA SER A 167 2.23 7.64 0.03
C SER A 167 2.39 8.37 -1.31
N SER A 168 1.66 9.46 -1.57
CA SER A 168 1.83 10.26 -2.79
C SER A 168 3.22 10.88 -2.88
N ALA A 169 3.88 11.12 -1.74
CA ALA A 169 5.23 11.64 -1.67
C ALA A 169 6.32 10.58 -1.91
N ILE A 170 5.97 9.31 -2.15
CA ILE A 170 6.95 8.30 -2.56
C ILE A 170 7.48 8.65 -3.95
N ASP A 171 8.79 8.79 -4.10
CA ASP A 171 9.47 9.17 -5.35
C ASP A 171 10.30 8.03 -5.96
N LYS A 172 10.77 7.10 -5.13
CA LYS A 172 11.56 5.92 -5.55
C LYS A 172 11.25 4.70 -4.70
N ILE A 173 11.46 3.54 -5.31
CA ILE A 173 11.39 2.22 -4.68
C ILE A 173 12.74 1.53 -4.80
N TYR A 174 12.95 0.57 -3.91
CA TYR A 174 14.10 -0.32 -3.92
C TYR A 174 13.58 -1.73 -4.13
N VAL A 175 14.23 -2.49 -5.00
CA VAL A 175 13.84 -3.84 -5.35
C VAL A 175 15.03 -4.80 -5.24
N HIS A 176 14.73 -6.06 -4.96
CA HIS A 176 15.62 -7.17 -5.17
C HIS A 176 15.41 -7.63 -6.60
N ASP A 177 16.49 -7.55 -7.36
CA ASP A 177 16.63 -8.03 -8.71
C ASP A 177 17.78 -9.05 -8.74
N ASP A 178 17.60 -10.13 -9.47
CA ASP A 178 18.49 -11.28 -9.49
C ASP A 178 19.77 -11.06 -10.31
N GLU A 179 19.80 -10.07 -11.21
CA GLU A 179 21.00 -9.68 -11.97
C GLU A 179 21.66 -8.40 -11.43
N ILE A 180 20.89 -7.50 -10.82
CA ILE A 180 21.40 -6.19 -10.37
C ILE A 180 21.76 -6.17 -8.89
N GLY A 181 20.96 -6.77 -8.01
CA GLY A 181 21.21 -6.77 -6.57
C GLY A 181 19.97 -6.54 -5.68
N PRO A 182 20.16 -6.61 -4.35
CA PRO A 182 19.05 -6.61 -3.38
C PRO A 182 18.40 -5.24 -3.12
N PHE A 183 19.01 -4.15 -3.60
CA PHE A 183 18.54 -2.77 -3.39
C PHE A 183 18.60 -1.96 -4.69
N ALA A 184 18.34 -2.61 -5.82
CA ALA A 184 18.25 -1.95 -7.11
C ALA A 184 17.20 -0.83 -7.04
N LYS A 185 17.63 0.39 -7.35
CA LYS A 185 16.79 1.58 -7.25
C LYS A 185 15.91 1.70 -8.50
N MET A 186 14.65 2.09 -8.31
CA MET A 186 13.75 2.45 -9.39
C MET A 186 13.00 3.75 -9.07
N GLU A 187 12.79 4.63 -10.05
CA GLU A 187 12.18 5.97 -9.89
C GLU A 187 10.90 6.09 -10.71
N PHE A 188 9.83 6.63 -10.13
CA PHE A 188 8.58 6.83 -10.86
C PHE A 188 8.71 7.95 -11.90
N LEU A 189 8.34 7.67 -13.15
CA LEU A 189 8.42 8.67 -14.24
C LEU A 189 7.10 9.43 -14.41
N ASN A 190 6.00 8.68 -14.45
CA ASN A 190 4.71 9.19 -14.89
C ASN A 190 3.59 8.69 -13.97
N GLU A 191 2.49 9.44 -13.90
CA GLU A 191 1.38 9.12 -13.00
C GLU A 191 0.45 8.02 -13.52
N TYR A 192 0.06 8.13 -14.79
CA TYR A 192 -0.90 7.20 -15.42
C TYR A 192 -0.23 6.12 -16.27
N TRP A 193 1.07 6.28 -16.54
CA TRP A 193 1.83 5.30 -17.27
C TRP A 193 2.55 4.39 -16.29
N GLN A 194 2.56 3.10 -16.54
CA GLN A 194 3.18 2.09 -15.67
C GLN A 194 4.72 2.13 -15.70
N HIS A 195 5.31 3.22 -16.22
CA HIS A 195 6.73 3.38 -16.48
C HIS A 195 7.50 3.78 -15.23
N ILE A 196 8.55 3.01 -14.95
CA ILE A 196 9.49 3.22 -13.87
C ILE A 196 10.89 3.21 -14.46
N LYS A 197 11.68 4.24 -14.11
CA LYS A 197 13.07 4.36 -14.50
C LYS A 197 13.92 3.43 -13.64
N THR A 198 14.78 2.63 -14.26
CA THR A 198 15.60 1.65 -13.53
C THR A 198 17.09 2.02 -13.48
N ARG A 199 17.59 2.73 -14.49
CA ARG A 199 19.02 2.98 -14.70
C ARG A 199 19.84 1.68 -14.77
N TRP A 200 19.24 0.58 -15.24
CA TRP A 200 19.91 -0.69 -15.42
C TRP A 200 20.54 -0.74 -16.80
N TYR A 201 21.87 -0.73 -16.87
CA TYR A 201 22.63 -0.77 -18.12
C TYR A 201 23.08 -2.20 -18.48
N MET A 202 23.12 -3.12 -17.49
CA MET A 202 23.82 -4.40 -17.63
C MET A 202 23.01 -5.52 -18.29
N TYR A 203 21.68 -5.41 -18.38
CA TYR A 203 20.79 -6.48 -18.88
C TYR A 203 21.12 -6.98 -20.30
N ARG A 204 21.81 -6.17 -21.14
CA ARG A 204 22.28 -6.60 -22.47
C ARG A 204 23.73 -6.23 -22.79
N ASN A 205 24.56 -5.91 -21.79
CA ASN A 205 25.91 -5.36 -22.01
C ASN A 205 25.88 -4.11 -22.91
N THR A 206 24.81 -3.30 -22.83
CA THR A 206 24.62 -2.09 -23.63
C THR A 206 24.88 -0.86 -22.77
N VAL A 207 25.31 0.24 -23.39
CA VAL A 207 25.35 1.55 -22.72
C VAL A 207 23.98 2.22 -22.59
N GLU A 208 22.95 1.60 -23.18
CA GLU A 208 21.60 2.14 -23.24
C GLU A 208 20.84 1.92 -21.93
N GLU A 209 20.07 2.93 -21.54
CA GLU A 209 19.26 2.88 -20.33
C GLU A 209 17.99 2.04 -20.56
N ILE A 210 17.63 1.22 -19.57
CA ILE A 210 16.43 0.38 -19.59
C ILE A 210 15.40 0.93 -18.61
N ASN A 211 14.15 0.97 -19.03
CA ASN A 211 12.97 1.29 -18.21
C ASN A 211 12.08 0.05 -18.05
N ALA A 212 11.22 0.08 -17.04
CA ALA A 212 10.28 -0.98 -16.75
C ALA A 212 8.83 -0.48 -16.85
N THR A 213 7.93 -1.34 -17.31
CA THR A 213 6.48 -1.12 -17.30
C THR A 213 5.84 -2.16 -16.38
N VAL A 214 5.25 -1.74 -15.25
CA VAL A 214 4.62 -2.63 -14.27
C VAL A 214 3.28 -3.16 -14.79
N LYS A 215 3.15 -4.47 -14.90
CA LYS A 215 1.92 -5.15 -15.36
C LYS A 215 1.08 -5.65 -14.20
N ASP A 216 1.72 -6.42 -13.33
CA ASP A 216 1.07 -7.18 -12.26
C ASP A 216 1.74 -6.88 -10.92
N ILE A 217 0.94 -6.85 -9.85
CA ILE A 217 1.39 -6.69 -8.48
C ILE A 217 0.89 -7.90 -7.70
N LEU A 218 1.81 -8.72 -7.19
CA LEU A 218 1.48 -9.87 -6.35
C LEU A 218 1.87 -9.57 -4.90
N LEU A 219 0.90 -9.66 -4.00
CA LEU A 219 1.08 -9.45 -2.56
C LEU A 219 0.91 -10.80 -1.83
N PRO A 220 2.00 -11.42 -1.35
CA PRO A 220 1.94 -12.65 -0.57
C PRO A 220 1.64 -12.31 0.90
N LYS A 221 0.35 -12.20 1.24
CA LYS A 221 -0.11 -11.78 2.57
C LYS A 221 -0.53 -12.96 3.46
N PRO A 222 -0.52 -12.85 4.79
CA PRO A 222 -1.12 -13.85 5.65
C PRO A 222 -2.63 -14.01 5.40
N HIS A 223 -3.14 -15.24 5.48
CA HIS A 223 -4.58 -15.54 5.37
C HIS A 223 -5.46 -14.85 6.42
N LYS A 224 -4.86 -14.37 7.52
CA LYS A 224 -5.56 -13.62 8.57
C LYS A 224 -5.84 -12.16 8.19
N ILE A 225 -5.15 -11.61 7.18
CA ILE A 225 -5.44 -10.26 6.67
C ILE A 225 -6.52 -10.41 5.59
N ARG A 226 -7.76 -10.09 5.94
CA ARG A 226 -8.95 -10.33 5.11
C ARG A 226 -9.53 -9.04 4.52
N ILE A 227 -9.32 -7.91 5.18
CA ILE A 227 -9.78 -6.61 4.69
C ILE A 227 -8.74 -6.02 3.74
N SER A 228 -9.16 -5.67 2.52
CA SER A 228 -8.28 -5.08 1.52
C SER A 228 -8.01 -3.58 1.76
N PHE A 229 -6.91 -3.08 1.19
CA PHE A 229 -6.61 -1.64 1.15
C PHE A 229 -7.76 -0.83 0.54
N ASN A 230 -8.40 -1.33 -0.52
CA ASN A 230 -9.47 -0.63 -1.24
C ASN A 230 -10.67 -0.35 -0.35
N THR A 231 -10.99 -1.28 0.55
CA THR A 231 -12.09 -1.16 1.51
C THR A 231 -11.83 0.02 2.46
N VAL A 232 -10.66 0.04 3.10
CA VAL A 232 -10.28 1.12 4.03
C VAL A 232 -10.09 2.44 3.29
N PHE A 233 -9.43 2.44 2.13
CA PHE A 233 -9.26 3.62 1.30
C PHE A 233 -10.61 4.24 0.90
N SER A 234 -11.59 3.42 0.51
CA SER A 234 -12.94 3.91 0.17
C SER A 234 -13.61 4.56 1.38
N ILE A 235 -13.54 3.94 2.56
CA ILE A 235 -14.08 4.50 3.79
C ILE A 235 -13.43 5.85 4.13
N ILE A 236 -12.10 5.95 4.05
CA ILE A 236 -11.38 7.19 4.36
C ILE A 236 -11.63 8.26 3.30
N ARG A 237 -11.71 7.90 2.02
CA ARG A 237 -12.05 8.85 0.95
C ARG A 237 -13.45 9.41 1.14
N GLU A 238 -14.42 8.55 1.46
CA GLU A 238 -15.77 8.96 1.80
C GLU A 238 -15.79 9.88 3.00
N PHE A 239 -15.13 9.47 4.08
CA PHE A 239 -15.00 10.26 5.29
C PHE A 239 -14.38 11.64 4.99
N ASN A 240 -13.28 11.70 4.24
CA ASN A 240 -12.65 12.94 3.79
C ASN A 240 -13.63 13.83 3.00
N SER A 241 -14.41 13.24 2.10
CA SER A 241 -15.35 13.99 1.24
C SER A 241 -16.49 14.66 2.02
N LEU A 242 -16.96 14.05 3.11
CA LEU A 242 -18.04 14.57 3.94
C LEU A 242 -17.71 15.92 4.57
N TYR A 243 -16.44 16.17 4.91
CA TYR A 243 -16.04 17.33 5.72
C TYR A 243 -15.13 18.30 4.98
N MET A 244 -14.63 17.93 3.79
CA MET A 244 -13.61 18.72 3.08
C MET A 244 -13.99 20.20 2.93
N LYS A 245 -15.29 20.53 2.78
CA LYS A 245 -15.75 21.92 2.72
C LYS A 245 -15.37 22.69 3.99
N SER A 246 -15.70 22.15 5.16
CA SER A 246 -15.42 22.77 6.45
C SER A 246 -13.91 22.94 6.72
N TRP A 247 -13.09 21.98 6.30
CA TRP A 247 -11.64 22.08 6.41
C TRP A 247 -11.05 23.13 5.45
N TYR A 248 -11.50 23.10 4.19
CA TYR A 248 -11.06 24.04 3.16
C TYR A 248 -11.41 25.48 3.52
N ASP A 249 -12.63 25.74 4.02
CA ASP A 249 -13.07 27.05 4.46
C ASP A 249 -12.20 27.62 5.60
N ARG A 250 -11.54 26.75 6.38
CA ARG A 250 -10.60 27.13 7.46
C ARG A 250 -9.14 27.20 6.99
N GLY A 251 -8.84 26.92 5.72
CA GLY A 251 -7.48 26.85 5.20
C GLY A 251 -6.67 25.65 5.72
N CYS A 252 -7.35 24.61 6.19
CA CYS A 252 -6.76 23.39 6.71
C CYS A 252 -6.95 22.24 5.72
N ARG A 253 -5.98 21.32 5.65
CA ARG A 253 -6.08 20.07 4.89
C ARG A 253 -5.60 18.89 5.72
N ILE A 254 -6.18 17.72 5.49
CA ILE A 254 -5.73 16.48 6.11
C ILE A 254 -4.91 15.69 5.10
N VAL A 255 -3.71 15.30 5.50
CA VAL A 255 -2.94 14.25 4.82
C VAL A 255 -3.17 12.95 5.58
N TRP A 256 -3.51 11.90 4.85
CA TRP A 256 -3.81 10.58 5.39
C TRP A 256 -2.64 9.63 5.15
N ASP A 257 -2.34 8.75 6.10
CA ASP A 257 -1.40 7.64 5.92
C ASP A 257 -2.09 6.33 6.28
N ILE A 258 -2.34 5.48 5.28
CA ILE A 258 -3.14 4.26 5.41
C ILE A 258 -2.20 3.06 5.28
N TYR A 259 -2.05 2.28 6.33
CA TYR A 259 -1.16 1.13 6.33
C TYR A 259 -1.53 0.03 7.32
N LEU A 260 -1.00 -1.17 7.09
CA LEU A 260 -1.15 -2.30 7.99
C LEU A 260 -0.10 -2.25 9.11
N THR A 261 -0.51 -2.67 10.29
CA THR A 261 0.37 -2.90 11.44
C THR A 261 -0.07 -4.12 12.23
N THR A 262 0.79 -4.61 13.12
CA THR A 262 0.40 -5.62 14.12
C THR A 262 -0.01 -4.92 15.42
N VAL A 263 -0.86 -5.56 16.22
CA VAL A 263 -1.18 -5.06 17.57
C VAL A 263 0.07 -4.86 18.43
N ASN A 264 1.08 -5.72 18.28
CA ASN A 264 2.31 -5.63 19.03
C ASN A 264 3.14 -4.41 18.62
N ASP A 265 3.32 -4.20 17.32
CA ASP A 265 4.07 -3.03 16.81
C ASP A 265 3.35 -1.73 17.13
N PHE A 266 2.02 -1.71 16.98
CA PHE A 266 1.19 -0.58 17.37
C PHE A 266 1.33 -0.25 18.86
N LYS A 267 1.11 -1.23 19.76
CA LYS A 267 1.23 -1.01 21.21
C LYS A 267 2.66 -0.64 21.61
N LYS A 268 3.67 -1.22 20.96
CA LYS A 268 5.08 -0.85 21.16
C LYS A 268 5.32 0.61 20.80
N GLU A 269 4.85 1.06 19.63
CA GLU A 269 4.97 2.47 19.22
C GLU A 269 4.27 3.40 20.22
N ILE A 270 3.02 3.11 20.59
CA ILE A 270 2.30 3.90 21.60
C ILE A 270 3.06 3.92 22.93
N SER A 271 3.60 2.80 23.38
CA SER A 271 4.37 2.71 24.63
C SER A 271 5.63 3.57 24.63
N LEU A 272 6.26 3.73 23.46
CA LEU A 272 7.49 4.51 23.28
C LEU A 272 7.23 6.00 23.04
N ARG A 273 5.99 6.42 22.79
CA ARG A 273 5.66 7.84 22.64
C ARG A 273 5.75 8.56 23.97
N ASP A 274 6.43 9.70 23.95
CA ASP A 274 6.59 10.59 25.10
C ASP A 274 5.29 11.33 25.44
N LYS A 275 5.24 11.87 26.67
CA LYS A 275 4.12 12.64 27.24
C LYS A 275 3.64 13.83 26.40
N VAL A 276 4.43 14.28 25.42
CA VAL A 276 4.05 15.37 24.50
C VAL A 276 2.78 15.04 23.70
N TYR A 277 2.46 13.74 23.53
CA TYR A 277 1.28 13.26 22.79
C TYR A 277 0.11 12.84 23.69
N PHE A 278 0.29 12.80 25.01
CA PHE A 278 -0.73 12.33 25.94
C PHE A 278 -0.80 13.25 27.15
N ASN A 279 -1.92 13.96 27.31
CA ASN A 279 -2.14 14.87 28.43
C ASN A 279 -2.16 14.15 29.79
N SER A 280 -2.33 12.83 29.82
CA SER A 280 -2.19 12.00 31.03
C SER A 280 -1.64 10.60 30.72
N GLU A 281 -0.89 10.01 31.67
CA GLU A 281 -0.47 8.59 31.61
C GLU A 281 -1.68 7.64 31.61
N MET A 282 -2.82 8.07 32.13
CA MET A 282 -4.06 7.28 32.18
C MET A 282 -4.60 7.00 30.77
N HIS A 283 -4.57 8.00 29.87
CA HIS A 283 -5.03 7.82 28.47
C HIS A 283 -4.16 6.84 27.69
N LYS A 284 -2.85 6.85 27.95
CA LYS A 284 -1.90 5.91 27.35
C LYS A 284 -2.20 4.48 27.79
N ILE A 285 -2.52 4.27 29.07
CA ILE A 285 -2.93 2.96 29.61
C ILE A 285 -4.24 2.48 28.95
N ASP A 286 -5.22 3.35 28.77
CA ASP A 286 -6.49 2.99 28.12
C ASP A 286 -6.26 2.45 26.70
N ILE A 287 -5.41 3.10 25.90
CA ILE A 287 -5.05 2.63 24.56
C ILE A 287 -4.30 1.30 24.60
N LEU A 288 -3.33 1.16 25.52
CA LEU A 288 -2.53 -0.05 25.66
C LEU A 288 -3.34 -1.26 26.16
N THR A 289 -4.43 -1.02 26.88
CA THR A 289 -5.33 -2.07 27.41
C THR A 289 -6.44 -2.47 26.43
N LEU A 290 -6.62 -1.76 25.31
CA LEU A 290 -7.55 -2.15 24.25
C LEU A 290 -7.32 -3.58 23.79
N ASN A 291 -8.40 -4.35 23.70
CA ASN A 291 -8.39 -5.66 23.07
C ASN A 291 -8.48 -5.48 21.54
N LEU A 292 -7.37 -5.67 20.85
CA LEU A 292 -7.23 -5.41 19.41
C LEU A 292 -6.90 -6.71 18.66
N PRO A 293 -7.42 -6.90 17.44
CA PRO A 293 -7.07 -8.02 16.58
C PRO A 293 -5.57 -7.99 16.23
N ARG A 294 -5.03 -9.15 15.84
CA ARG A 294 -3.59 -9.30 15.54
C ARG A 294 -3.11 -8.32 14.45
N TYR A 295 -3.92 -8.11 13.42
CA TYR A 295 -3.63 -7.21 12.31
C TYR A 295 -4.63 -6.06 12.30
N LEU A 296 -4.11 -4.85 12.12
CA LEU A 296 -4.87 -3.62 12.14
C LEU A 296 -4.59 -2.84 10.87
N TRP A 297 -5.64 -2.28 10.29
CA TRP A 297 -5.49 -1.13 9.40
C TRP A 297 -5.42 0.11 10.26
N ARG A 298 -4.28 0.80 10.18
CA ARG A 298 -4.03 2.07 10.85
C ARG A 298 -4.11 3.20 9.83
N VAL A 299 -4.86 4.23 10.18
CA VAL A 299 -5.00 5.43 9.38
C VAL A 299 -4.61 6.63 10.22
N ASP A 300 -3.42 7.18 9.97
CA ASP A 300 -2.95 8.38 10.65
C ASP A 300 -3.37 9.63 9.88
N GLY A 301 -3.89 10.63 10.60
CA GLY A 301 -4.28 11.94 10.08
C GLY A 301 -3.31 13.03 10.51
N TYR A 302 -2.83 13.80 9.54
CA TYR A 302 -1.95 14.94 9.73
C TYR A 302 -2.66 16.21 9.25
N MET A 303 -2.95 17.12 10.17
CA MET A 303 -3.60 18.40 9.86
C MET A 303 -2.54 19.43 9.49
N ILE A 304 -2.63 19.94 8.26
CA ILE A 304 -1.75 20.98 7.73
C ILE A 304 -2.55 22.26 7.57
N ASN A 305 -2.08 23.32 8.20
CA ASN A 305 -2.63 24.66 8.03
C ASN A 305 -1.87 25.39 6.92
N GLY A 306 -2.55 26.22 6.13
CA GLY A 306 -2.00 26.85 4.92
C GLY A 306 -0.67 27.62 5.05
N SER A 307 -0.20 27.92 6.26
CA SER A 307 1.09 28.56 6.55
C SER A 307 2.18 27.63 7.09
N ASP A 308 1.84 26.41 7.56
CA ASP A 308 2.75 25.58 8.34
C ASP A 308 2.97 24.19 7.71
N ASN A 309 3.90 24.18 6.77
CA ASN A 309 4.27 23.02 5.97
C ASN A 309 5.14 22.01 6.76
N ASN A 310 5.64 22.37 7.95
CA ASN A 310 6.50 21.50 8.77
C ASN A 310 5.72 20.43 9.59
N ASN A 311 4.38 20.46 9.57
CA ASN A 311 3.56 19.68 10.50
C ASN A 311 3.32 18.20 10.11
N LEU A 312 3.97 17.68 9.06
CA LEU A 312 3.82 16.27 8.67
C LEU A 312 4.51 15.28 9.63
N ASN A 313 5.21 15.80 10.66
CA ASN A 313 5.90 15.00 11.66
C ASN A 313 5.06 14.74 12.92
N SER A 314 3.95 15.46 13.12
CA SER A 314 3.06 15.27 14.27
C SER A 314 1.75 14.65 13.84
N ILE A 315 1.45 13.46 14.35
CA ILE A 315 0.17 12.79 14.10
C ILE A 315 -0.87 13.43 15.01
N ASN A 316 -1.94 13.97 14.44
CA ASN A 316 -3.03 14.57 15.21
C ASN A 316 -4.01 13.52 15.73
N PHE A 317 -4.33 12.53 14.90
CA PHE A 317 -5.22 11.44 15.27
C PHE A 317 -4.93 10.17 14.46
N THR A 318 -5.40 9.04 14.99
CA THR A 318 -5.31 7.72 14.36
C THR A 318 -6.68 7.06 14.37
N LEU A 319 -7.12 6.54 13.22
CA LEU A 319 -8.29 5.66 13.12
C LEU A 319 -7.81 4.21 12.99
N LEU A 320 -8.40 3.32 13.79
CA LEU A 320 -8.09 1.90 13.78
C LEU A 320 -9.25 1.08 13.21
N PHE A 321 -8.90 0.15 12.32
CA PHE A 321 -9.84 -0.81 11.73
C PHE A 321 -9.32 -2.23 11.86
N ASP A 322 -10.23 -3.17 12.08
CA ASP A 322 -9.92 -4.61 12.11
C ASP A 322 -9.53 -5.07 10.70
N ALA A 323 -8.33 -5.66 10.55
CA ALA A 323 -7.90 -6.21 9.26
C ALA A 323 -8.24 -7.70 9.09
N THR A 324 -8.79 -8.34 10.13
CA THR A 324 -9.03 -9.78 10.26
C THR A 324 -10.49 -10.21 10.18
N ASP A 325 -11.41 -9.25 10.33
CA ASP A 325 -12.85 -9.48 10.20
C ASP A 325 -13.29 -9.70 8.73
N ILE A 326 -14.60 -9.80 8.49
CA ILE A 326 -15.20 -9.90 7.16
C ILE A 326 -15.54 -8.50 6.60
N GLU A 327 -15.44 -8.29 5.29
CA GLU A 327 -15.59 -6.95 4.68
C GLU A 327 -16.95 -6.26 4.94
N ASN A 328 -18.00 -7.03 5.21
CA ASN A 328 -19.34 -6.51 5.50
C ASN A 328 -19.61 -6.24 6.99
N SER A 329 -18.65 -6.49 7.87
CA SER A 329 -18.76 -6.22 9.32
C SER A 329 -18.52 -4.75 9.66
N ASP A 330 -18.72 -4.38 10.94
CA ASP A 330 -18.31 -3.08 11.46
C ASP A 330 -16.82 -3.10 11.82
N ILE A 331 -15.95 -2.92 10.84
CA ILE A 331 -14.50 -3.03 11.05
C ILE A 331 -13.90 -1.83 11.79
N PHE A 332 -14.63 -0.72 11.99
CA PHE A 332 -14.10 0.44 12.72
C PHE A 332 -14.05 0.16 14.22
N ILE A 333 -12.83 0.19 14.77
CA ILE A 333 -12.57 -0.10 16.18
C ILE A 333 -12.69 1.18 17.00
N CYS A 334 -11.82 2.17 16.75
CA CYS A 334 -11.78 3.42 17.48
C CYS A 334 -11.00 4.52 16.73
N GLY A 335 -11.24 5.76 17.13
CA GLY A 335 -10.42 6.92 16.81
C GLY A 335 -9.64 7.36 18.05
N ILE A 336 -8.36 7.65 17.90
CA ILE A 336 -7.45 8.08 18.96
C ILE A 336 -6.95 9.48 18.61
N HIS A 337 -7.18 10.45 19.49
CA HIS A 337 -6.70 11.81 19.35
C HIS A 337 -5.54 12.09 20.29
N TYR A 338 -4.46 12.66 19.77
CA TYR A 338 -3.27 12.99 20.58
C TYR A 338 -3.29 14.43 21.10
N ASP A 339 -4.24 15.25 20.65
CA ASP A 339 -4.41 16.64 21.09
C ASP A 339 -5.90 17.03 21.09
N LEU A 340 -6.30 17.93 22.02
CA LEU A 340 -7.73 18.27 22.20
C LEU A 340 -8.28 19.01 20.98
N LEU A 341 -7.43 19.84 20.38
CA LEU A 341 -7.81 20.72 19.29
C LEU A 341 -8.21 19.89 18.07
N SER A 342 -7.46 18.83 17.74
CA SER A 342 -7.82 17.93 16.65
C SER A 342 -9.13 17.21 16.88
N ARG A 343 -9.45 16.80 18.12
CA ARG A 343 -10.74 16.18 18.42
C ARG A 343 -11.88 17.17 18.21
N ILE A 344 -11.76 18.38 18.75
CA ILE A 344 -12.77 19.43 18.62
C ILE A 344 -12.91 19.83 17.15
N ASP A 345 -11.82 19.95 16.41
CA ASP A 345 -11.83 20.32 15.00
C ASP A 345 -12.56 19.29 14.13
N ILE A 346 -12.31 17.99 14.35
CA ILE A 346 -13.07 16.93 13.67
C ILE A 346 -14.54 16.99 14.08
N PHE A 347 -14.84 17.05 15.39
CA PHE A 347 -16.22 17.14 15.90
C PHE A 347 -17.01 18.28 15.23
N LEU A 348 -16.47 19.51 15.27
CA LEU A 348 -17.11 20.69 14.67
C LEU A 348 -17.27 20.56 13.15
N SER A 349 -16.30 19.92 12.48
CA SER A 349 -16.37 19.70 11.04
C SER A 349 -17.42 18.65 10.65
N VAL A 350 -17.75 17.73 11.55
CA VAL A 350 -18.67 16.62 11.32
C VAL A 350 -20.13 16.97 11.61
N LEU A 351 -20.38 17.87 12.57
CA LEU A 351 -21.74 18.26 12.97
C LEU A 351 -22.60 18.82 11.82
N ASN A 352 -22.08 19.80 11.07
CA ASN A 352 -22.87 20.48 10.03
C ASN A 352 -23.27 19.52 8.90
N PRO A 353 -22.36 18.75 8.27
CA PRO A 353 -22.73 17.84 7.18
C PRO A 353 -23.69 16.72 7.62
N LEU A 354 -23.55 16.21 8.85
CA LEU A 354 -24.46 15.19 9.36
C LEU A 354 -25.88 15.72 9.56
N SER A 355 -26.03 16.96 10.02
CA SER A 355 -27.35 17.60 10.14
C SER A 355 -28.05 17.69 8.77
N GLU A 356 -27.31 18.04 7.72
CA GLU A 356 -27.81 18.12 6.35
C GLU A 356 -28.19 16.75 5.78
N LEU A 357 -27.36 15.72 6.01
CA LEU A 357 -27.60 14.33 5.58
C LEU A 357 -28.83 13.71 6.28
N ASN A 358 -28.98 13.94 7.58
CA ASN A 358 -30.13 13.48 8.35
C ASN A 358 -31.44 14.13 7.83
N ALA A 359 -31.40 15.41 7.47
CA ALA A 359 -32.54 16.10 6.87
C ALA A 359 -32.95 15.48 5.51
N GLN A 360 -31.99 14.94 4.75
CA GLN A 360 -32.22 14.29 3.45
C GLN A 360 -32.66 12.81 3.54
N LYS A 361 -32.79 12.23 4.74
CA LYS A 361 -33.19 10.82 4.97
C LYS A 361 -32.37 9.78 4.17
N ILE A 362 -31.09 10.05 3.93
CA ILE A 362 -30.22 9.11 3.20
C ILE A 362 -29.95 7.89 4.11
N SER A 363 -30.48 6.72 3.71
CA SER A 363 -30.58 5.51 4.55
C SER A 363 -29.45 4.50 4.35
N LYS A 364 -28.55 4.71 3.40
CA LYS A 364 -27.40 3.82 3.19
C LYS A 364 -26.31 4.15 4.21
N PHE A 365 -26.29 3.40 5.31
CA PHE A 365 -25.24 3.47 6.33
C PHE A 365 -23.92 2.91 5.78
N SER A 366 -23.12 3.76 5.14
CA SER A 366 -21.71 3.48 4.89
C SER A 366 -20.95 3.48 6.22
N GLN A 367 -19.85 2.73 6.31
CA GLN A 367 -18.99 2.77 7.50
C GLN A 367 -18.43 4.19 7.75
N SER A 368 -18.17 4.96 6.69
CA SER A 368 -17.77 6.37 6.79
C SER A 368 -18.78 7.22 7.58
N LEU A 369 -20.08 6.99 7.38
CA LEU A 369 -21.15 7.68 8.12
C LEU A 369 -21.27 7.17 9.57
N ARG A 370 -20.89 5.93 9.87
CA ARG A 370 -20.82 5.44 11.25
C ARG A 370 -19.69 6.15 12.01
N ILE A 371 -18.51 6.24 11.41
CA ILE A 371 -17.38 6.99 11.97
C ILE A 371 -17.78 8.45 12.20
N ALA A 372 -18.46 9.06 11.24
CA ALA A 372 -19.04 10.39 11.39
C ALA A 372 -19.90 10.52 12.65
N LYS A 373 -20.81 9.56 12.87
CA LYS A 373 -21.72 9.59 14.01
C LYS A 373 -20.99 9.48 15.33
N GLU A 374 -20.00 8.59 15.43
CA GLU A 374 -19.11 8.52 16.60
C GLU A 374 -18.43 9.87 16.87
N TYR A 375 -17.97 10.54 15.82
CA TYR A 375 -17.37 11.88 15.94
C TYR A 375 -18.36 13.01 16.23
N SER A 376 -19.66 12.80 16.09
CA SER A 376 -20.69 13.79 16.40
C SER A 376 -21.20 13.71 17.84
N ASP A 377 -20.77 12.70 18.59
CA ASP A 377 -21.11 12.50 19.99
C ASP A 377 -19.86 12.66 20.86
N LEU A 378 -19.83 13.70 21.70
CA LEU A 378 -18.72 13.93 22.62
C LEU A 378 -18.60 12.83 23.69
N LEU A 379 -19.65 12.04 23.90
CA LEU A 379 -19.69 10.91 24.82
C LEU A 379 -19.37 9.56 24.14
N ALA A 380 -19.06 9.56 22.85
CA ALA A 380 -18.75 8.35 22.10
C ALA A 380 -17.56 7.58 22.70
N GLN A 381 -17.80 6.32 23.09
CA GLN A 381 -16.77 5.46 23.68
C GLN A 381 -15.71 5.03 22.66
N LYS A 382 -16.03 5.03 21.37
CA LYS A 382 -15.08 4.69 20.30
C LYS A 382 -14.10 5.83 19.98
N ILE A 383 -14.28 7.04 20.54
CA ILE A 383 -13.36 8.16 20.35
C ILE A 383 -12.58 8.43 21.65
N ILE A 384 -11.31 8.05 21.64
CA ILE A 384 -10.40 8.15 22.76
C ILE A 384 -9.58 9.44 22.62
N TYR A 385 -9.42 10.17 23.72
CA TYR A 385 -8.66 11.41 23.78
C TYR A 385 -8.00 11.58 25.15
#